data_AF-A0A6G1RVE4-F1
#
_entry.id   AF-A0A6G1RVE4-F1
#
_cell.length_a   1.000
_cell.length_b   1.000
_cell.length_c   1.000
_cell.angle_alpha   90.00
_cell.angle_beta   90.00
_cell.angle_gamma   90.00
#
_symmetry.space_group_name_H-M   'P 1'
#
loop_
_entity.id
_entity.type
_entity.pdbx_description
1 polymer ?
#
loop_
_entity_poly.entity_id
_entity_poly.type
_entity_poly.pdbx_seq_one_letter_code
_entity_poly.pdbx_strand_id
1 'polypeptide(L)'
;WSNKGDYLLSMVGYAVGLGNVWRFPYLTYQNGGGAFLIPYTLMLALAGLPLFFMECSLGQFASLGPISVWRILPLFQGVGITMVIISTFVAIYYNVIIAYALYYLFASFQKVLPWSDCFSWADHFCSKTRLVSDCNATVGEEIIHANYSFITSNNLTCINGTMNYKPVQFPSEQYWNKVALQRSSGLDETGNIVWYLALCLLLSWMIVGAALFKG
;
A
#
# COMPACT_ATOMS: atom_id res chain seq x y z
N TRP A 1 -16.39 24.55 -14.15
CA TRP A 1 -16.27 23.47 -15.15
C TRP A 1 -16.85 23.93 -16.47
N SER A 2 -16.12 23.76 -17.56
CA SER A 2 -16.55 24.18 -18.90
C SER A 2 -17.52 23.17 -19.52
N ASN A 3 -17.27 21.87 -19.34
CA ASN A 3 -18.17 20.80 -19.77
C ASN A 3 -18.66 19.93 -18.60
N LYS A 4 -19.84 19.32 -18.78
CA LYS A 4 -20.38 18.33 -17.82
C LYS A 4 -19.51 17.08 -17.71
N GLY A 5 -18.86 16.69 -18.81
CA GLY A 5 -17.91 15.57 -18.85
C GLY A 5 -16.71 15.81 -17.95
N ASP A 6 -16.14 17.01 -17.98
CA ASP A 6 -14.99 17.40 -17.13
C ASP A 6 -15.36 17.26 -15.65
N TYR A 7 -16.54 17.76 -15.27
CA TYR A 7 -17.06 17.62 -13.91
C TYR A 7 -17.21 16.15 -13.49
N LEU A 8 -17.83 15.32 -14.35
CA LEU A 8 -18.03 13.91 -14.06
C LEU A 8 -16.69 13.17 -13.90
N LEU A 9 -15.73 13.44 -14.79
CA LEU A 9 -14.43 12.80 -14.76
C LEU A 9 -13.65 13.19 -13.50
N SER A 10 -13.71 14.45 -13.09
CA SER A 10 -13.09 14.90 -11.83
C SER A 10 -13.73 14.24 -10.60
N MET A 11 -15.06 14.06 -10.59
CA MET A 11 -15.75 13.35 -9.50
C MET A 11 -15.39 11.87 -9.45
N VAL A 12 -15.30 11.20 -10.60
CA VAL A 12 -14.84 9.80 -10.67
C VAL A 12 -13.38 9.67 -10.23
N GLY A 13 -12.51 10.60 -10.66
CA GLY A 13 -11.12 10.64 -10.25
C GLY A 13 -10.94 10.84 -8.74
N TYR A 14 -11.81 11.63 -8.10
CA TYR A 14 -11.84 11.78 -6.65
C TYR A 14 -12.36 10.52 -5.92
N ALA A 15 -13.39 9.86 -6.48
CA ALA A 15 -13.99 8.67 -5.88
C ALA A 15 -13.09 7.41 -6.01
N VAL A 16 -12.27 7.33 -7.06
CA VAL A 16 -11.39 6.19 -7.32
C VAL A 16 -9.99 6.45 -6.74
N GLY A 17 -9.70 5.86 -5.58
CA GLY A 17 -8.39 5.96 -4.93
C GLY A 17 -7.68 4.60 -4.74
N LEU A 18 -6.46 4.64 -4.22
CA LEU A 18 -5.66 3.44 -3.89
C LEU A 18 -6.38 2.47 -2.93
N GLY A 19 -7.26 3.00 -2.07
CA GLY A 19 -8.10 2.19 -1.21
C GLY A 19 -8.99 1.20 -1.99
N ASN A 20 -9.46 1.58 -3.18
CA ASN A 20 -10.27 0.68 -4.01
C ASN A 20 -9.42 -0.47 -4.61
N VAL A 21 -8.11 -0.26 -4.78
CA VAL A 21 -7.19 -1.24 -5.38
C VAL A 21 -6.72 -2.28 -4.37
N TRP A 22 -6.34 -1.89 -3.16
CA TRP A 22 -5.83 -2.86 -2.16
C TRP A 22 -6.79 -3.16 -1.02
N ARG A 23 -7.60 -2.19 -0.56
CA ARG A 23 -8.32 -2.31 0.72
C ARG A 23 -9.62 -3.06 0.51
N PHE A 24 -10.31 -2.72 -0.58
CA PHE A 24 -11.55 -3.40 -0.95
C PHE A 24 -11.32 -4.90 -1.15
N PRO A 25 -10.39 -5.38 -2.01
CA PRO A 25 -10.17 -6.81 -2.17
C PRO A 25 -9.74 -7.52 -0.88
N TYR A 26 -8.87 -6.88 -0.09
CA TYR A 26 -8.42 -7.42 1.19
C TYR A 26 -9.58 -7.61 2.18
N LEU A 27 -10.45 -6.61 2.33
CA LEU A 27 -11.61 -6.70 3.23
C LEU A 27 -12.67 -7.67 2.71
N THR A 28 -12.91 -7.70 1.39
CA THR A 28 -13.82 -8.67 0.77
C THR A 28 -13.34 -10.08 1.06
N TYR A 29 -12.05 -10.37 0.88
CA TYR A 29 -11.48 -11.69 1.15
C TYR A 29 -11.64 -12.09 2.63
N GLN A 30 -11.34 -11.19 3.58
CA GLN A 30 -11.46 -11.49 5.01
C GLN A 30 -12.90 -11.67 5.49
N ASN A 31 -13.87 -10.97 4.89
CA ASN A 31 -15.26 -10.97 5.36
C ASN A 31 -16.18 -11.90 4.54
N GLY A 32 -15.67 -13.06 4.10
CA GLY A 32 -16.49 -14.08 3.43
C GLY A 32 -16.55 -13.94 1.90
N GLY A 33 -15.55 -13.29 1.28
CA GLY A 33 -15.41 -13.20 -0.16
C GLY A 33 -16.62 -12.54 -0.82
N GLY A 34 -17.24 -13.24 -1.77
CA GLY A 34 -18.40 -12.73 -2.51
C GLY A 34 -19.61 -12.37 -1.63
N ALA A 35 -19.77 -13.00 -0.46
CA ALA A 35 -20.89 -12.69 0.44
C ALA A 35 -20.83 -11.25 0.98
N PHE A 36 -19.64 -10.67 1.13
CA PHE A 36 -19.43 -9.29 1.56
C PHE A 36 -20.04 -8.25 0.60
N LEU A 37 -20.24 -8.61 -0.68
CA LEU A 37 -20.81 -7.69 -1.67
C LEU A 37 -22.27 -7.33 -1.37
N ILE A 38 -23.02 -8.22 -0.71
CA ILE A 38 -24.43 -7.98 -0.36
C ILE A 38 -24.55 -6.83 0.66
N PRO A 39 -23.96 -6.88 1.86
CA PRO A 39 -24.01 -5.76 2.80
C PRO A 39 -23.29 -4.52 2.25
N TYR A 40 -22.24 -4.68 1.45
CA TYR A 40 -21.54 -3.55 0.81
C TYR A 40 -22.47 -2.76 -0.12
N THR A 41 -23.18 -3.45 -1.02
CA THR A 41 -24.11 -2.81 -1.97
C THR A 41 -25.32 -2.19 -1.28
N LEU A 42 -25.86 -2.85 -0.23
CA LEU A 42 -26.94 -2.29 0.58
C LEU A 42 -26.50 -1.01 1.31
N MET A 43 -25.35 -1.02 1.98
CA MET A 43 -24.83 0.17 2.67
C MET A 43 -24.44 1.29 1.69
N LEU A 44 -23.95 0.94 0.50
CA LEU A 44 -23.69 1.90 -0.56
C LEU A 44 -24.98 2.59 -1.03
N ALA A 45 -26.05 1.82 -1.24
CA ALA A 45 -27.34 2.36 -1.68
C ALA A 45 -28.06 3.19 -0.59
N LEU A 46 -28.02 2.74 0.67
CA LEU A 46 -28.77 3.36 1.77
C LEU A 46 -28.02 4.50 2.47
N ALA A 47 -26.68 4.46 2.52
CA ALA A 47 -25.88 5.46 3.22
C ALA A 47 -24.90 6.17 2.29
N GLY A 48 -24.15 5.44 1.46
CA GLY A 48 -23.10 6.02 0.62
C GLY A 48 -23.63 7.01 -0.42
N LEU A 49 -24.55 6.58 -1.27
CA LEU A 49 -25.13 7.40 -2.34
C LEU A 49 -25.92 8.61 -1.80
N PRO A 50 -26.77 8.49 -0.76
CA PRO A 50 -27.46 9.63 -0.19
C PRO A 50 -26.52 10.68 0.41
N LEU A 51 -25.47 10.26 1.14
CA LEU A 51 -24.50 11.20 1.73
C LEU A 51 -23.69 11.92 0.63
N PHE A 52 -23.23 11.18 -0.38
CA PHE A 52 -22.53 11.77 -1.51
C PHE A 52 -23.40 12.77 -2.27
N PHE A 53 -24.66 12.42 -2.55
CA PHE A 53 -25.60 13.31 -3.21
C PHE A 53 -25.91 14.56 -2.38
N MET A 54 -26.09 14.41 -1.06
CA MET A 54 -26.31 15.52 -0.13
C MET A 54 -25.12 16.49 -0.14
N GLU A 55 -23.89 15.99 -0.07
CA GLU A 55 -22.69 16.83 -0.08
C GLU A 55 -22.52 17.56 -1.42
N CYS A 56 -22.68 16.85 -2.54
CA CYS A 56 -22.60 17.46 -3.87
C CYS A 56 -23.68 18.52 -4.09
N SER A 57 -24.94 18.24 -3.70
CA SER A 57 -26.04 19.19 -3.86
C SER A 57 -25.88 20.43 -2.97
N LEU A 58 -25.43 20.26 -1.73
CA LEU A 58 -25.09 21.37 -0.83
C LEU A 58 -23.95 22.21 -1.40
N GLY A 59 -22.88 21.57 -1.90
CA GLY A 59 -21.75 22.25 -2.52
C GLY A 59 -22.14 23.06 -3.76
N GLN A 60 -23.00 22.50 -4.62
CA GLN A 60 -23.52 23.19 -5.80
C GLN A 60 -24.44 24.36 -5.44
N PHE A 61 -25.35 24.17 -4.48
CA PHE A 61 -26.28 25.22 -4.06
C PHE A 61 -25.57 26.37 -3.35
N ALA A 62 -24.70 26.07 -2.39
CA ALA A 62 -24.00 27.08 -1.62
C ALA A 62 -22.87 27.76 -2.43
N SER A 63 -22.18 27.01 -3.31
CA SER A 63 -21.02 27.50 -4.07
C SER A 63 -19.96 28.19 -3.19
N LEU A 64 -19.81 27.70 -1.95
CA LEU A 64 -18.91 28.22 -0.93
C LEU A 64 -17.93 27.14 -0.49
N GLY A 65 -16.78 27.57 0.05
CA GLY A 65 -15.80 26.66 0.64
C GLY A 65 -16.29 26.01 1.95
N PRO A 66 -15.61 24.94 2.41
CA PRO A 66 -16.06 24.11 3.52
C PRO A 66 -16.24 24.86 4.86
N ILE A 67 -15.48 25.93 5.10
CA ILE A 67 -15.65 26.76 6.31
C ILE A 67 -16.84 27.73 6.14
N SER A 68 -16.99 28.32 4.96
CA SER A 68 -17.99 29.36 4.69
C SER A 68 -19.40 28.80 4.55
N VAL A 69 -19.57 27.54 4.13
CA VAL A 69 -20.89 26.87 4.04
C VAL A 69 -21.58 26.83 5.42
N TRP A 70 -20.83 26.64 6.51
CA TRP A 70 -21.40 26.57 7.86
C TRP A 70 -21.86 27.91 8.44
N ARG A 71 -21.80 29.01 7.67
CA ARG A 71 -22.46 30.27 8.06
C ARG A 71 -23.98 30.11 8.22
N ILE A 72 -24.57 29.06 7.65
CA ILE A 72 -25.98 28.70 7.84
C ILE A 72 -26.26 28.29 9.29
N LEU A 73 -25.31 27.59 9.94
CA LEU A 73 -25.39 27.10 11.33
C LEU A 73 -24.04 27.32 12.04
N PRO A 74 -23.81 28.48 12.67
CA PRO A 74 -22.50 28.84 13.23
C PRO A 74 -22.01 27.89 14.33
N LEU A 75 -22.91 27.16 15.00
CA LEU A 75 -22.55 26.11 15.96
C LEU A 75 -21.68 25.02 15.33
N PHE A 76 -21.87 24.73 14.04
CA PHE A 76 -21.14 23.69 13.31
C PHE A 76 -19.97 24.22 12.49
N GLN A 77 -19.54 25.47 12.69
CA GLN A 77 -18.39 26.04 11.99
C GLN A 77 -17.09 25.24 12.24
N GLY A 78 -16.97 24.57 13.39
CA GLY A 78 -15.85 23.67 13.70
C GLY A 78 -15.73 22.47 12.75
N VAL A 79 -16.82 22.03 12.11
CA VAL A 79 -16.81 20.94 11.12
C VAL A 79 -15.99 21.35 9.89
N GLY A 80 -16.17 22.58 9.39
CA GLY A 80 -15.43 23.09 8.25
C GLY A 80 -13.93 23.22 8.52
N ILE A 81 -13.55 23.68 9.72
CA ILE A 81 -12.14 23.77 10.12
C ILE A 81 -11.52 22.37 10.22
N THR A 82 -12.23 21.44 10.85
CA THR A 82 -11.80 20.04 10.98
C THR A 82 -11.61 19.38 9.61
N MET A 83 -12.51 19.65 8.66
CA MET A 83 -12.38 19.15 7.29
C MET A 83 -11.08 19.62 6.63
N VAL A 84 -10.72 20.90 6.75
CA VAL A 84 -9.46 21.43 6.20
C VAL A 84 -8.22 20.81 6.86
N ILE A 85 -8.25 20.62 8.18
CA ILE A 85 -7.15 19.97 8.91
C ILE A 85 -6.97 18.52 8.46
N ILE A 86 -8.06 17.75 8.39
CA ILE A 86 -8.03 16.36 7.94
C ILE A 86 -7.55 16.28 6.49
N SER A 87 -8.06 17.13 5.60
CA SER A 87 -7.61 17.19 4.21
C SER A 87 -6.11 17.51 4.10
N THR A 88 -5.57 18.33 4.99
CA THR A 88 -4.12 18.63 5.03
C THR A 88 -3.30 17.39 5.42
N PHE A 89 -3.71 16.66 6.47
CA PHE A 89 -3.04 15.41 6.84
C PHE A 89 -3.14 14.36 5.74
N VAL A 90 -4.30 14.23 5.12
CA VAL A 90 -4.54 13.35 3.97
C VAL A 90 -3.60 13.71 2.81
N ALA A 91 -3.48 14.99 2.48
CA ALA A 91 -2.56 15.45 1.43
C ALA A 91 -1.10 15.08 1.73
N ILE A 92 -0.64 15.22 2.98
CA ILE A 92 0.73 14.89 3.36
C ILE A 92 1.03 13.41 3.14
N TYR A 93 0.24 12.50 3.71
CA TYR A 93 0.56 11.07 3.63
C TYR A 93 0.30 10.48 2.24
N TYR A 94 -0.71 10.95 1.50
CA TYR A 94 -0.94 10.46 0.13
C TYR A 94 0.18 10.88 -0.82
N ASN A 95 0.75 12.09 -0.67
CA ASN A 95 1.93 12.49 -1.44
C ASN A 95 3.13 11.57 -1.16
N VAL A 96 3.29 11.07 0.06
CA VAL A 96 4.32 10.08 0.39
C VAL A 96 4.07 8.76 -0.36
N ILE A 97 2.81 8.32 -0.48
CA ILE A 97 2.50 7.10 -1.25
C ILE A 97 2.77 7.30 -2.75
N ILE A 98 2.43 8.46 -3.30
CA ILE A 98 2.75 8.80 -4.70
C ILE A 98 4.27 8.81 -4.90
N ALA A 99 5.05 9.32 -3.94
CA ALA A 99 6.51 9.29 -4.00
C ALA A 99 7.05 7.85 -4.07
N TYR A 100 6.47 6.90 -3.32
CA TYR A 100 6.81 5.49 -3.44
C TYR A 100 6.49 4.94 -4.83
N ALA A 101 5.32 5.26 -5.37
CA ALA A 101 4.94 4.84 -6.72
C ALA A 101 5.89 5.41 -7.80
N LEU A 102 6.28 6.68 -7.70
CA LEU A 102 7.26 7.31 -8.60
C LEU A 102 8.64 6.66 -8.49
N TYR A 103 9.10 6.37 -7.27
CA TYR A 103 10.36 5.65 -7.07
C TYR A 103 10.35 4.28 -7.76
N TYR A 104 9.29 3.48 -7.54
CA TYR A 104 9.14 2.18 -8.19
C TYR A 104 8.95 2.28 -9.71
N LEU A 105 8.30 3.33 -10.20
CA LEU A 105 8.18 3.62 -11.63
C LEU A 105 9.56 3.82 -12.26
N PHE A 106 10.40 4.69 -11.69
CA PHE A 106 11.76 4.92 -12.20
C PHE A 106 12.65 3.68 -12.08
N ALA A 107 12.54 2.94 -10.97
CA ALA A 107 13.29 1.70 -10.77
C ALA A 107 12.88 0.59 -11.76
N SER A 108 11.64 0.63 -12.28
CA SER A 108 11.13 -0.35 -13.25
C SER A 108 11.68 -0.17 -14.67
N PHE A 109 12.38 0.93 -14.98
CA PHE A 109 13.05 1.11 -16.28
C PHE A 109 14.37 0.33 -16.43
N GLN A 110 14.76 -0.44 -15.41
CA GLN A 110 15.93 -1.31 -15.46
C GLN A 110 15.60 -2.64 -16.15
N LYS A 111 16.57 -3.22 -16.88
CA LYS A 111 16.40 -4.52 -17.59
C LYS A 111 16.04 -5.67 -16.64
N VAL A 112 16.64 -5.68 -15.44
CA VAL A 112 16.34 -6.64 -14.38
C VAL A 112 15.82 -5.84 -13.20
N LEU A 113 14.65 -6.22 -12.68
CA LEU A 113 14.02 -5.47 -11.59
C LEU A 113 14.82 -5.72 -10.30
N PRO A 114 15.12 -4.67 -9.52
CA PRO A 114 16.02 -4.81 -8.37
C PRO A 114 15.41 -5.61 -7.21
N TRP A 115 14.08 -5.82 -7.21
CA TRP A 115 13.35 -6.70 -6.30
C TRP A 115 12.98 -8.05 -6.90
N SER A 116 13.45 -8.39 -8.11
CA SER A 116 13.15 -9.70 -8.71
C SER A 116 13.87 -10.84 -7.99
N ASP A 117 15.08 -10.59 -7.51
CA ASP A 117 16.01 -11.58 -6.96
C ASP A 117 16.80 -11.01 -5.78
N CYS A 118 17.46 -11.90 -5.05
CA CYS A 118 18.36 -11.54 -3.96
C CYS A 118 19.71 -11.12 -4.54
N PHE A 119 19.94 -9.81 -4.62
CA PHE A 119 21.23 -9.25 -5.06
C PHE A 119 22.15 -8.92 -3.87
N SER A 120 23.16 -8.08 -4.07
CA SER A 120 24.16 -7.71 -3.05
C SER A 120 23.58 -7.03 -1.80
N TRP A 121 22.37 -6.47 -1.88
CA TRP A 121 21.70 -5.82 -0.74
C TRP A 121 20.95 -6.81 0.18
N ALA A 122 20.77 -8.06 -0.27
CA ALA A 122 19.95 -9.05 0.41
C ALA A 122 20.72 -9.82 1.49
N ASP A 123 20.06 -10.15 2.60
CA ASP A 123 20.64 -11.03 3.64
C ASP A 123 20.53 -12.50 3.27
N HIS A 124 21.19 -13.34 4.08
CA HIS A 124 21.10 -14.81 4.01
C HIS A 124 19.69 -15.39 4.16
N PHE A 125 18.72 -14.61 4.66
CA PHE A 125 17.31 -15.03 4.79
C PHE A 125 16.46 -14.71 3.57
N CYS A 126 17.04 -14.11 2.53
CA CYS A 126 16.35 -13.82 1.27
C CYS A 126 16.19 -15.09 0.44
N SER A 127 14.95 -15.46 0.12
CA SER A 127 14.69 -16.52 -0.86
C SER A 127 13.28 -16.42 -1.44
N LYS A 128 13.14 -16.84 -2.71
CA LYS A 128 11.84 -16.95 -3.40
C LYS A 128 11.02 -18.14 -2.91
N THR A 129 11.70 -19.17 -2.43
CA THR A 129 11.09 -20.42 -1.97
C THR A 129 11.45 -20.68 -0.51
N ARG A 130 10.62 -21.49 0.16
CA ARG A 130 10.91 -21.91 1.53
C ARG A 130 12.21 -22.71 1.56
N LEU A 131 13.15 -22.28 2.39
CA LEU A 131 14.42 -22.98 2.61
C LEU A 131 14.22 -24.01 3.72
N VAL A 132 14.50 -25.27 3.40
CA VAL A 132 14.55 -26.36 4.40
C VAL A 132 15.88 -26.23 5.13
N SER A 133 15.86 -26.11 6.46
CA SER A 133 17.06 -26.12 7.29
C SER A 133 17.58 -27.54 7.43
N ASP A 134 16.74 -28.40 7.96
CA ASP A 134 17.09 -29.75 8.38
C ASP A 134 15.90 -30.65 8.12
N CYS A 135 16.18 -31.90 7.79
CA CYS A 135 15.15 -32.91 7.66
C CYS A 135 15.72 -34.27 8.02
N ASN A 136 14.83 -35.24 8.26
CA ASN A 136 15.27 -36.60 8.50
C ASN A 136 15.42 -37.30 7.14
N ALA A 137 16.52 -38.02 6.98
CA ALA A 137 16.80 -38.86 5.81
C ALA A 137 17.03 -40.31 6.25
N THR A 138 16.65 -41.25 5.38
CA THR A 138 16.92 -42.67 5.57
C THR A 138 18.27 -43.02 4.96
N VAL A 139 19.22 -43.49 5.77
CA VAL A 139 20.50 -44.04 5.29
C VAL A 139 20.56 -45.49 5.75
N GLY A 140 20.20 -46.41 4.86
CA GLY A 140 19.99 -47.82 5.23
C GLY A 140 18.69 -47.98 6.06
N GLU A 141 18.76 -48.68 7.19
CA GLU A 141 17.64 -48.89 8.13
C GLU A 141 17.54 -47.81 9.23
N GLU A 142 18.49 -46.87 9.30
CA GLU A 142 18.52 -45.84 10.33
C GLU A 142 18.02 -44.48 9.81
N ILE A 143 17.28 -43.77 10.68
CA ILE A 143 16.79 -42.42 10.43
C ILE A 143 17.78 -41.43 11.03
N ILE A 144 18.46 -40.67 10.17
CA ILE A 144 19.39 -39.63 10.61
C ILE A 144 18.75 -38.24 10.47
N HIS A 145 19.00 -37.38 11.46
CA HIS A 145 18.68 -35.96 11.36
C HIS A 145 19.88 -35.23 10.74
N ALA A 146 19.69 -34.63 9.57
CA ALA A 146 20.77 -33.96 8.87
C ALA A 146 20.32 -32.62 8.24
N ASN A 147 21.29 -31.72 8.10
CA ASN A 147 21.10 -30.45 7.43
C ASN A 147 20.79 -30.69 5.94
N TYR A 148 19.91 -29.89 5.35
CA TYR A 148 19.47 -30.08 3.98
C TYR A 148 20.61 -30.04 2.95
N SER A 149 21.67 -29.26 3.22
CA SER A 149 22.87 -29.22 2.40
C SER A 149 23.60 -30.58 2.34
N PHE A 150 23.66 -31.30 3.46
CA PHE A 150 24.26 -32.63 3.56
C PHE A 150 23.42 -33.69 2.84
N ILE A 151 22.11 -33.54 2.86
CA ILE A 151 21.16 -34.46 2.23
C ILE A 151 21.25 -34.33 0.70
N THR A 152 21.29 -33.09 0.21
CA THR A 152 21.47 -32.82 -1.22
C THR A 152 22.85 -33.25 -1.69
N SER A 153 23.92 -33.04 -0.91
CA SER A 153 25.27 -33.47 -1.29
C SER A 153 25.40 -34.99 -1.39
N ASN A 154 24.62 -35.75 -0.62
CA ASN A 154 24.60 -37.22 -0.64
C ASN A 154 23.49 -37.81 -1.51
N ASN A 155 22.77 -37.01 -2.32
CA ASN A 155 21.62 -37.44 -3.12
C ASN A 155 20.54 -38.19 -2.33
N LEU A 156 20.36 -37.84 -1.05
CA LEU A 156 19.32 -38.39 -0.18
C LEU A 156 18.04 -37.56 -0.29
N THR A 157 16.90 -38.15 0.05
CA THR A 157 15.60 -37.45 0.08
C THR A 157 15.11 -37.27 1.51
N CYS A 158 14.45 -36.13 1.78
CA CYS A 158 13.80 -35.88 3.06
C CYS A 158 12.54 -36.75 3.21
N ILE A 159 12.31 -37.25 4.42
CA ILE A 159 11.03 -37.87 4.78
C ILE A 159 9.94 -36.79 4.86
N ASN A 160 8.81 -37.01 4.17
CA ASN A 160 7.67 -36.10 4.18
C ASN A 160 7.16 -35.85 5.61
N GLY A 161 7.06 -34.57 6.00
CA GLY A 161 6.62 -34.16 7.34
C GLY A 161 7.73 -33.91 8.36
N THR A 162 9.00 -34.19 8.02
CA THR A 162 10.15 -33.95 8.92
C THR A 162 10.98 -32.71 8.56
N MET A 163 10.52 -31.95 7.56
CA MET A 163 11.22 -30.75 7.07
C MET A 163 11.03 -29.59 8.03
N ASN A 164 12.13 -29.14 8.64
CA ASN A 164 12.18 -27.88 9.36
C ASN A 164 12.48 -26.75 8.36
N TYR A 165 11.68 -25.68 8.40
CA TYR A 165 11.85 -24.54 7.50
C TYR A 165 12.53 -23.39 8.23
N LYS A 166 13.51 -22.74 7.58
CA LYS A 166 14.03 -21.46 8.06
C LYS A 166 13.00 -20.36 7.83
N PRO A 167 12.95 -19.33 8.71
CA PRO A 167 12.24 -18.12 8.38
C PRO A 167 12.89 -17.49 7.14
N VAL A 168 12.10 -17.32 6.09
CA VAL A 168 12.54 -16.74 4.81
C VAL A 168 11.72 -15.49 4.56
N GLN A 169 12.37 -14.45 4.03
CA GLN A 169 11.72 -13.25 3.53
C GLN A 169 11.79 -13.21 2.00
N PHE A 170 10.71 -12.74 1.39
CA PHE A 170 10.66 -12.58 -0.07
C PHE A 170 11.58 -11.43 -0.51
N PRO A 171 12.22 -11.52 -1.69
CA PRO A 171 13.08 -10.46 -2.19
C PRO A 171 12.39 -9.09 -2.25
N SER A 172 11.11 -9.05 -2.64
CA SER A 172 10.34 -7.81 -2.71
C SER A 172 10.07 -7.16 -1.35
N GLU A 173 9.78 -7.97 -0.33
CA GLU A 173 9.56 -7.51 1.04
C GLU A 173 10.86 -6.95 1.64
N GLN A 174 11.97 -7.66 1.45
CA GLN A 174 13.25 -7.24 1.97
C GLN A 174 13.81 -6.02 1.23
N TYR A 175 13.61 -5.95 -0.09
CA TYR A 175 13.93 -4.76 -0.88
C TYR A 175 13.15 -3.54 -0.38
N TRP A 176 11.85 -3.69 -0.11
CA TRP A 176 11.02 -2.62 0.43
C TRP A 176 11.53 -2.14 1.79
N ASN A 177 11.79 -3.07 2.72
CA ASN A 177 12.21 -2.72 4.08
C ASN A 177 13.63 -2.15 4.14
N LYS A 178 14.60 -2.73 3.42
CA LYS A 178 16.02 -2.37 3.51
C LYS A 178 16.44 -1.29 2.53
N VAL A 179 16.08 -1.47 1.26
CA VAL A 179 16.52 -0.57 0.20
C VAL A 179 15.54 0.57 0.08
N ALA A 180 14.28 0.33 -0.26
CA ALA A 180 13.34 1.41 -0.54
C ALA A 180 13.14 2.33 0.67
N LEU A 181 12.74 1.79 1.82
CA LEU A 181 12.41 2.57 3.01
C LEU A 181 13.59 2.85 3.95
N GLN A 182 14.64 2.02 3.95
CA GLN A 182 15.67 2.01 5.01
C GLN A 182 15.04 2.05 6.41
N ARG A 183 14.15 1.09 6.67
CA ARG A 183 13.26 1.08 7.83
C ARG A 183 14.07 1.12 9.15
N SER A 184 13.71 2.06 10.03
CA SER A 184 14.28 2.16 11.38
C SER A 184 13.81 1.03 12.29
N SER A 185 14.48 0.87 13.44
CA SER A 185 14.23 -0.20 14.41
C SER A 185 12.86 -0.07 15.11
N GLY A 186 12.40 1.16 15.33
CA GLY A 186 11.16 1.46 16.04
C GLY A 186 10.66 2.89 15.80
N LEU A 187 9.53 3.23 16.40
CA LEU A 187 8.91 4.57 16.28
C LEU A 187 9.71 5.66 17.00
N ASP A 188 10.48 5.29 18.02
CA ASP A 188 11.32 6.20 18.79
C ASP A 188 12.54 6.70 17.99
N GLU A 189 12.92 5.97 16.93
CA GLU A 189 14.03 6.30 16.04
C GLU A 189 13.49 6.68 14.65
N THR A 190 13.65 7.95 14.29
CA THR A 190 13.19 8.48 12.99
C THR A 190 14.03 7.99 11.80
N GLY A 191 15.22 7.45 12.06
CA GLY A 191 16.14 6.96 11.04
C GLY A 191 16.79 8.08 10.22
N ASN A 192 17.35 7.71 9.06
CA ASN A 192 17.98 8.65 8.13
C ASN A 192 17.01 9.08 7.03
N ILE A 193 17.17 10.31 6.53
CA ILE A 193 16.40 10.79 5.38
C ILE A 193 16.89 10.07 4.12
N VAL A 194 15.99 9.30 3.51
CA VAL A 194 16.24 8.60 2.26
C VAL A 194 16.17 9.59 1.08
N TRP A 195 17.32 10.03 0.60
CA TRP A 195 17.42 11.15 -0.37
C TRP A 195 16.66 10.94 -1.68
N TYR A 196 16.68 9.74 -2.27
CA TYR A 196 15.93 9.48 -3.52
C TYR A 196 14.41 9.52 -3.29
N LEU A 197 13.93 9.08 -2.13
CA LEU A 197 12.51 9.22 -1.77
C LEU A 197 12.15 10.68 -1.53
N ALA A 198 13.04 11.47 -0.92
CA ALA A 198 12.84 12.91 -0.74
C ALA A 198 12.71 13.64 -2.08
N LEU A 199 13.53 13.28 -3.08
CA LEU A 199 13.41 13.79 -4.45
C LEU A 199 12.09 13.38 -5.12
N CYS A 200 11.68 12.12 -4.96
CA CYS A 200 10.38 11.66 -5.48
C CYS A 200 9.20 12.36 -4.81
N LEU A 201 9.31 12.67 -3.52
CA LEU A 201 8.31 13.43 -2.77
C LEU A 201 8.23 14.87 -3.27
N LEU A 202 9.37 15.53 -3.47
CA LEU A 202 9.42 16.86 -4.08
C LEU A 202 8.76 16.86 -5.47
N LEU A 203 9.06 15.85 -6.30
CA LEU A 203 8.42 15.70 -7.60
C LEU A 203 6.91 15.50 -7.50
N SER A 204 6.43 14.68 -6.55
CA SER A 204 4.99 14.50 -6.29
C SER A 204 4.31 15.83 -5.98
N TRP A 205 4.90 16.63 -5.08
CA TRP A 205 4.36 17.95 -4.73
C TRP A 205 4.38 18.92 -5.91
N MET A 206 5.43 18.89 -6.75
CA MET A 206 5.45 19.71 -7.97
C MET A 206 4.37 19.30 -8.96
N ILE A 207 4.11 18.00 -9.15
CA ILE A 207 3.05 17.50 -10.04
C ILE A 207 1.68 17.94 -9.51
N VAL A 208 1.40 17.72 -8.22
CA VAL A 208 0.14 18.13 -7.60
C VAL A 208 -0.03 19.65 -7.66
N GLY A 209 1.03 20.40 -7.34
CA GLY A 209 1.04 21.86 -7.42
C GLY A 209 0.78 22.37 -8.83
N ALA A 210 1.43 21.79 -9.84
CA ALA A 210 1.23 22.15 -11.24
C ALA A 210 -0.19 21.83 -11.73
N ALA A 211 -0.78 20.72 -11.29
CA ALA A 211 -2.15 20.34 -11.62
C ALA A 211 -3.19 21.31 -11.01
N LEU A 212 -2.90 21.89 -9.84
CA LEU A 212 -3.82 22.79 -9.14
C LEU A 212 -3.58 24.29 -9.39
N PHE A 213 -2.42 24.67 -9.92
CA PHE A 213 -1.98 26.08 -10.02
C PHE A 213 -2.97 26.97 -10.79
N LYS A 214 -3.68 26.44 -11.78
CA LYS A 214 -4.59 27.21 -12.64
C LYS A 214 -6.05 27.22 -12.16
N GLY A 215 -6.36 26.45 -11.11
CA GLY A 215 -7.73 26.20 -10.66
C GLY A 215 -8.45 25.11 -11.44
#